data_AF-A0A9D1MKE5-F1
#
_entry.id   AF-A0A9D1MKE5-F1
#
_cell.length_a   1.000
_cell.length_b   1.000
_cell.length_c   1.000
_cell.angle_alpha   90.00
_cell.angle_beta   90.00
_cell.angle_gamma   90.00
#
_symmetry.space_group_name_H-M   'P 1'
#
loop_
_entity.id
_entity.type
_entity.pdbx_description
1 polymer ?
#
loop_
_entity_poly.entity_id
_entity_poly.type
_entity_poly.pdbx_seq_one_letter_code
_entity_poly.pdbx_strand_id
1 'polypeptide(L)' 'MKRKEDTPERIWRRRYEERNKEERIKKNKVWGTSIEREFAEEIDAFLKKHGLKKVELIYEGYNALVNQYEKQNE' A
#
# COMPACT_ATOMS: atom_id res chain seq x y z
N MET A 1 -16.33 21.75 0.67
CA MET A 1 -15.99 21.43 -0.74
C MET A 1 -17.29 21.04 -1.46
N LYS A 2 -17.72 21.77 -2.50
CA LYS A 2 -18.92 21.37 -3.27
C LYS A 2 -18.61 20.09 -4.06
N ARG A 3 -19.51 19.11 -4.04
CA ARG A 3 -19.36 17.90 -4.85
C ARG A 3 -19.36 18.31 -6.33
N LYS A 4 -18.41 17.75 -7.10
CA LYS A 4 -18.37 17.98 -8.55
C LYS A 4 -19.60 17.33 -9.20
N GLU A 5 -20.04 17.88 -10.34
CA GLU A 5 -21.20 17.38 -11.08
C GLU A 5 -21.07 15.91 -11.50
N ASP A 6 -22.20 15.23 -11.62
CA ASP A 6 -22.23 13.81 -11.95
C ASP A 6 -22.14 13.58 -13.45
N THR A 7 -20.93 13.24 -13.89
CA THR A 7 -20.71 12.66 -15.21
C THR A 7 -21.04 11.15 -15.18
N PRO A 8 -21.41 10.53 -16.32
CA PRO A 8 -21.69 9.09 -16.38
C PRO A 8 -20.55 8.23 -15.82
N GLU A 9 -19.29 8.61 -16.07
CA GLU A 9 -18.10 7.94 -15.53
C GLU A 9 -18.03 7.99 -13.99
N ARG A 10 -18.39 9.13 -13.38
CA ARG A 10 -18.42 9.27 -11.92
C ARG A 10 -19.50 8.40 -11.29
N ILE A 11 -20.68 8.33 -11.90
CA ILE A 11 -21.78 7.46 -11.44
C ILE A 11 -21.33 5.99 -11.48
N TRP A 12 -20.70 5.57 -12.58
CA TRP A 12 -20.21 4.20 -12.72
C TRP A 12 -19.14 3.86 -11.69
N ARG A 13 -18.14 4.74 -11.48
CA ARG A 13 -17.11 4.55 -10.45
C ARG A 13 -17.71 4.46 -9.04
N ARG A 14 -18.69 5.29 -8.69
CA ARG A 14 -19.35 5.22 -7.38
C ARG A 14 -20.08 3.90 -7.17
N ARG A 15 -20.86 3.44 -8.15
CA ARG A 15 -21.55 2.15 -8.07
C ARG A 15 -20.58 0.98 -7.92
N TYR A 16 -19.46 1.02 -8.66
CA TYR A 16 -18.41 0.01 -8.53
C TYR A 16 -17.78 0.04 -7.12
N GLU A 17 -17.40 1.21 -6.63
CA GLU A 17 -16.82 1.34 -5.29
C GLU A 17 -17.81 0.93 -4.19
N GLU A 18 -19.08 1.36 -4.26
CA GLU A 18 -20.12 0.98 -3.30
C GLU A 18 -20.28 -0.55 -3.22
N ARG A 19 -20.24 -1.25 -4.36
CA ARG A 19 -20.34 -2.71 -4.40
C ARG A 19 -19.10 -3.43 -3.87
N ASN A 20 -17.90 -2.92 -4.17
CA ASN A 20 -16.65 -3.67 -3.93
C ASN A 20 -15.87 -3.20 -2.69
N LYS A 21 -16.27 -2.08 -2.07
CA LYS A 21 -15.56 -1.49 -0.93
C LYS A 21 -15.40 -2.45 0.23
N GLU A 22 -16.47 -3.17 0.59
CA GLU A 22 -16.43 -4.10 1.72
C GLU A 22 -15.47 -5.27 1.47
N GLU A 23 -15.54 -5.89 0.30
CA GLU A 23 -14.58 -6.93 -0.08
C GLU A 23 -13.14 -6.42 -0.10
N ARG A 24 -12.91 -5.21 -0.61
CA ARG A 24 -11.58 -4.60 -0.67
C ARG A 24 -11.01 -4.38 0.72
N ILE A 25 -11.82 -3.89 1.66
CA ILE A 25 -11.42 -3.66 3.06
C ILE A 25 -11.18 -4.99 3.77
N LYS A 26 -12.00 -6.02 3.50
CA LYS A 26 -11.81 -7.36 4.08
C LYS A 26 -10.52 -8.02 3.60
N LYS A 27 -10.21 -7.90 2.30
CA LYS A 27 -9.02 -8.51 1.69
C LYS A 27 -7.73 -7.74 2.00
N ASN A 28 -7.80 -6.41 2.11
CA ASN A 28 -6.61 -5.55 2.19
C ASN A 28 -6.63 -4.63 3.41
N LYS A 29 -5.52 -4.59 4.15
CA LYS A 29 -5.28 -3.63 5.23
C LYS A 29 -4.38 -2.50 4.72
N VAL A 30 -4.70 -1.26 5.09
CA VAL A 30 -3.83 -0.08 4.88
C VAL A 30 -3.40 0.42 6.25
N TRP A 31 -2.09 0.58 6.48
CA TRP A 31 -1.54 0.97 7.79
C TRP A 31 -1.30 2.47 7.96
N GLY A 32 -1.14 3.25 6.88
CA GLY A 32 -1.05 4.71 6.94
C GLY A 32 0.20 5.25 7.67
N THR A 33 1.35 4.60 7.52
CA THR A 33 2.61 5.02 8.16
C THR A 33 3.28 6.17 7.40
N SER A 34 3.75 7.18 8.13
CA SER A 34 4.57 8.27 7.59
C SER A 34 6.04 8.05 7.90
N ILE A 35 6.91 8.39 6.96
CA ILE A 35 8.38 8.43 7.11
C ILE A 35 8.91 9.76 6.57
N GLU A 36 10.17 10.08 6.87
CA GLU A 36 10.81 11.29 6.35
C GLU A 36 10.84 11.27 4.81
N ARG A 37 10.63 12.45 4.20
CA ARG A 37 10.50 12.54 2.74
C ARG A 37 11.77 12.14 2.02
N GLU A 38 12.92 12.61 2.48
CA GLU A 38 14.23 12.29 1.88
C GLU A 38 14.47 10.79 1.89
N PHE A 39 14.17 10.12 3.01
CA PHE A 39 14.28 8.68 3.14
C PHE A 39 13.29 7.92 2.22
N ALA A 40 12.05 8.42 2.09
CA ALA A 40 11.08 7.83 1.16
C ALA A 40 11.55 7.95 -0.31
N GLU A 41 12.16 9.06 -0.68
CA GLU A 41 12.71 9.30 -2.02
C GLU A 41 13.90 8.39 -2.31
N GLU A 42 14.78 8.18 -1.33
CA GLU A 42 15.89 7.24 -1.42
C GLU A 42 15.38 5.81 -1.67
N ILE A 43 14.39 5.35 -0.88
CA ILE A 43 13.76 4.04 -1.07
C ILE A 43 13.16 3.93 -2.48
N ASP A 44 12.41 4.94 -2.93
CA ASP A 44 11.77 4.93 -4.23
C ASP A 44 12.81 4.85 -5.38
N ALA A 45 13.94 5.55 -5.23
CA ALA A 45 15.04 5.49 -6.19
C ALA A 45 15.69 4.09 -6.21
N PHE A 46 15.94 3.49 -5.05
CA PHE A 46 16.46 2.13 -4.93
C PHE A 46 15.54 1.12 -5.61
N LEU A 47 14.24 1.13 -5.28
CA LEU A 47 13.27 0.21 -5.83
C LEU A 47 13.19 0.34 -7.36
N LYS A 48 13.17 1.58 -7.87
CA LYS A 48 13.14 1.84 -9.32
C LYS A 48 14.39 1.32 -10.03
N LYS A 49 15.58 1.52 -9.44
CA LYS A 49 16.86 1.04 -10.00
C LYS A 49 16.88 -0.48 -10.15
N HIS A 50 16.25 -1.20 -9.23
CA HIS A 50 16.24 -2.66 -9.20
C HIS A 50 14.95 -3.29 -9.76
N GLY A 51 14.00 -2.48 -10.25
CA GLY A 51 12.74 -2.97 -10.80
C GLY A 51 11.79 -3.58 -9.76
N LEU A 52 11.95 -3.21 -8.50
CA LEU A 52 11.18 -3.73 -7.36
C LEU A 52 9.94 -2.90 -7.08
N LYS A 53 8.92 -3.54 -6.50
CA LYS A 53 7.69 -2.92 -6.04
C LYS A 53 7.74 -2.67 -4.54
N LYS A 54 7.08 -1.60 -4.08
CA LYS A 54 6.94 -1.27 -2.66
C LYS A 54 6.36 -2.42 -1.83
N VAL A 55 5.48 -3.23 -2.42
CA VAL A 55 4.89 -4.41 -1.76
C VAL A 55 5.94 -5.49 -1.48
N GLU A 56 6.90 -5.70 -2.39
CA GLU A 56 7.99 -6.67 -2.20
C GLU A 56 8.90 -6.23 -1.06
N LEU A 57 9.23 -4.93 -0.98
CA LEU A 57 9.97 -4.37 0.15
C LEU A 57 9.30 -4.68 1.51
N ILE A 58 7.97 -4.59 1.58
CA ILE A 58 7.22 -4.87 2.81
C ILE A 58 7.30 -6.37 3.17
N TYR A 59 7.11 -7.26 2.20
CA TYR A 59 7.17 -8.71 2.46
C TYR A 59 8.57 -9.16 2.85
N GLU A 60 9.59 -8.71 2.13
CA GLU A 60 10.99 -9.03 2.45
C GLU A 60 11.42 -8.44 3.79
N GLY A 61 11.02 -7.19 4.08
CA GLY A 61 11.28 -6.56 5.37
C GLY A 61 10.64 -7.33 6.53
N TYR A 62 9.40 -7.78 6.38
CA TYR A 62 8.74 -8.61 7.39
C TYR A 62 9.45 -9.96 7.58
N ASN A 63 9.76 -10.66 6.50
CA ASN A 63 10.47 -11.94 6.56
C ASN A 63 11.86 -11.81 7.21
N ALA A 64 12.57 -10.71 6.92
CA ALA A 64 13.85 -10.41 7.55
C ALA A 64 13.70 -10.22 9.08
N LEU A 65 12.68 -9.48 9.51
CA LEU A 65 12.38 -9.28 10.94
C LEU A 65 11.98 -10.60 11.61
N VAL A 66 11.09 -11.40 11.01
CA VAL A 66 10.73 -12.73 11.51
C VAL A 66 11.98 -13.59 11.69
N ASN A 67 12.84 -13.68 10.68
CA ASN A 67 14.09 -14.41 10.76
C ASN A 67 15.01 -13.88 11.86
N GLN A 68 15.07 -12.57 12.08
CA GLN A 68 15.89 -11.96 13.11
C GLN A 68 15.40 -12.31 14.52
N TYR A 69 14.09 -12.27 14.76
CA TYR A 69 13.52 -12.45 16.09
C TYR A 69 13.23 -13.92 16.42
N GLU A 70 12.88 -14.75 15.46
CA GLU A 70 12.57 -16.17 15.70
C GLU A 70 13.83 -17.03 15.80
N LYS A 71 14.89 -16.74 15.01
CA LYS A 71 16.19 -17.45 15.14
C LYS A 71 16.95 -17.11 16.43
N GLN A 72 16.55 -16.06 17.15
CA GLN A 72 17.13 -15.73 18.46
C GLN A 72 16.48 -16.51 19.60
N ASN A 73 15.38 -17.23 19.34
CA ASN A 73 14.63 -18.01 20.33
C ASN A 73 14.85 -19.53 20.21
N GLU A 74 15.74 -19.99 19.32
CA GLU A 74 16.28 -21.36 19.23
C GLU A 74 17.71 -21.42 19.77
#